data_AF-A0A1F4QQF4-F1
#
_entry.id   AF-A0A1F4QQF4-F1
#
_cell.length_a   1.000
_cell.length_b   1.000
_cell.length_c   1.000
_cell.angle_alpha   90.00
_cell.angle_beta   90.00
_cell.angle_gamma   90.00
#
_symmetry.space_group_name_H-M   'P 1'
#
loop_
_entity.id
_entity.type
_entity.pdbx_description
1 polymer ?
#
loop_
_entity_poly.entity_id
_entity_poly.type
_entity_poly.pdbx_seq_one_letter_code
_entity_poly.pdbx_strand_id
1 'polypeptide(L)'
;MIVVSNRIQVAAGHEAAFEKRFEGRAGLVENHPGFIRLEILRPTSVKMHGTTMGGSDYYVVLTYWENEAAFLRWTESDDFRVAHANRPPKEMFAGPNVFEMHEVIQTAAKSHA
;
A
#
# COMPACT_ATOMS: atom_id res chain seq x y z
N MET A 1 14.53 -2.71 -8.92
CA MET A 1 13.53 -2.73 -7.82
C MET A 1 12.44 -1.76 -8.17
N ILE A 2 11.19 -2.19 -8.07
CA ILE A 2 10.02 -1.32 -8.25
C ILE A 2 9.27 -1.13 -6.93
N VAL A 3 8.52 -0.05 -6.86
CA VAL A 3 7.57 0.24 -5.78
C VAL A 3 6.21 0.48 -6.40
N VAL A 4 5.21 -0.25 -5.93
CA VAL A 4 3.81 -0.08 -6.33
C VAL A 4 3.06 0.59 -5.19
N SER A 5 2.45 1.73 -5.49
CA SER A 5 1.58 2.47 -4.59
C SER A 5 0.14 2.33 -5.08
N ASN A 6 -0.70 1.62 -4.33
CA ASN A 6 -2.14 1.69 -4.52
C ASN A 6 -2.72 2.68 -3.49
N ARG A 7 -3.05 3.89 -3.97
CA ARG A 7 -3.54 4.99 -3.14
C ARG A 7 -5.05 4.95 -3.09
N ILE A 8 -5.62 4.98 -1.89
CA ILE A 8 -7.04 4.71 -1.64
C ILE A 8 -7.63 5.86 -0.83
N GLN A 9 -8.63 6.53 -1.39
CA GLN A 9 -9.40 7.54 -0.65
C GLN A 9 -10.46 6.84 0.19
N VAL A 10 -10.26 6.82 1.50
CA VAL A 10 -11.21 6.24 2.45
C VAL A 10 -12.22 7.32 2.85
N ALA A 11 -13.51 6.99 2.80
CA ALA A 11 -14.56 7.89 3.22
C ALA A 11 -14.48 8.17 4.73
N ALA A 12 -14.81 9.40 5.12
CA ALA A 12 -14.78 9.81 6.51
C ALA A 12 -15.66 8.89 7.39
N GLY A 13 -15.11 8.42 8.51
CA GLY A 13 -15.78 7.50 9.43
C GLY A 13 -15.56 6.01 9.11
N HIS A 14 -14.93 5.68 7.97
CA HIS A 14 -14.64 4.30 7.59
C HIS A 14 -13.18 3.88 7.85
N GLU A 15 -12.33 4.75 8.39
CA GLU A 15 -10.89 4.55 8.56
C GLU A 15 -10.56 3.31 9.39
N ALA A 16 -11.13 3.20 10.59
CA ALA A 16 -10.88 2.06 11.47
C ALA A 16 -11.36 0.74 10.86
N ALA A 17 -12.51 0.76 10.17
CA ALA A 17 -13.04 -0.40 9.48
C ALA A 17 -12.15 -0.80 8.28
N PHE A 18 -11.61 0.18 7.56
CA PHE A 18 -10.67 -0.04 6.46
C PHE A 18 -9.37 -0.66 6.97
N GLU A 19 -8.76 -0.13 8.02
CA GLU A 19 -7.52 -0.64 8.62
C GLU A 19 -7.66 -2.09 9.11
N LYS A 20 -8.79 -2.42 9.75
CA LYS A 20 -9.09 -3.77 10.20
C LYS A 20 -9.05 -4.81 9.07
N ARG A 21 -9.30 -4.40 7.81
CA ARG A 21 -9.21 -5.31 6.66
C ARG A 21 -7.78 -5.75 6.34
N PHE A 22 -6.77 -5.07 6.88
CA PHE A 22 -5.36 -5.38 6.66
C PHE A 22 -4.73 -6.20 7.79
N GLU A 23 -5.38 -6.32 8.94
CA GLU A 23 -4.88 -7.09 10.10
C GLU A 23 -4.58 -8.57 9.78
N GLY A 24 -5.19 -9.13 8.72
CA GLY A 24 -4.93 -10.49 8.24
C GLY A 24 -4.36 -10.57 6.82
N ARG A 25 -3.79 -9.48 6.29
CA ARG A 25 -3.21 -9.47 4.92
C ARG A 25 -1.74 -9.87 4.86
N ALA A 26 -1.00 -9.73 5.96
CA ALA A 26 0.32 -10.37 6.10
C ALA A 26 0.12 -11.89 6.01
N GLY A 27 0.81 -12.55 5.08
CA GLY A 27 0.64 -13.98 4.79
C GLY A 27 0.32 -14.34 3.33
N LEU A 28 -0.32 -13.45 2.55
CA LEU A 28 -0.71 -13.76 1.16
C LEU A 28 0.30 -13.29 0.10
N VAL A 29 1.09 -12.26 0.40
CA VAL A 29 2.03 -11.67 -0.57
C VAL A 29 3.49 -12.03 -0.27
N GLU A 30 3.82 -12.28 0.99
CA GLU A 30 5.21 -12.45 1.46
C GLU A 30 5.93 -13.70 0.94
N ASN A 31 5.17 -14.71 0.51
CA ASN A 31 5.72 -15.96 -0.01
C ASN A 31 5.98 -15.91 -1.53
N HIS A 32 5.66 -14.80 -2.21
CA HIS A 32 5.81 -14.70 -3.67
C HIS A 32 7.26 -14.36 -4.05
N PRO A 33 7.88 -15.10 -4.99
CA PRO A 33 9.25 -14.84 -5.42
C PRO A 33 9.43 -13.41 -5.96
N GLY A 34 10.39 -12.70 -5.38
CA GLY A 34 10.72 -11.32 -5.71
C GLY A 34 9.90 -10.27 -4.97
N PHE A 35 9.01 -10.66 -4.05
CA PHE A 35 8.44 -9.75 -3.06
C PHE A 35 9.51 -9.32 -2.06
N ILE A 36 9.52 -8.04 -1.69
CA ILE A 36 10.47 -7.48 -0.73
C ILE A 36 9.76 -7.00 0.54
N ARG A 37 8.69 -6.22 0.41
CA ARG A 37 8.01 -5.59 1.55
C ARG A 37 6.60 -5.12 1.19
N LEU A 38 5.71 -5.14 2.18
CA LEU A 38 4.38 -4.51 2.16
C LEU A 38 4.30 -3.54 3.34
N GLU A 39 3.86 -2.31 3.07
CA GLU A 39 3.56 -1.30 4.09
C GLU A 39 2.17 -0.72 3.84
N ILE A 40 1.36 -0.61 4.90
CA ILE A 40 0.06 0.06 4.86
C ILE A 40 0.22 1.41 5.55
N LEU A 41 0.11 2.48 4.77
CA LEU A 41 0.42 3.83 5.23
C LEU A 41 -0.87 4.61 5.49
N ARG A 42 -1.05 5.06 6.73
CA ARG A 42 -2.07 6.04 7.11
C ARG A 42 -1.55 7.44 6.77
N PRO A 43 -2.37 8.31 6.14
CA PRO A 43 -1.98 9.70 5.95
C PRO A 43 -1.80 10.40 7.31
N THR A 44 -0.70 11.11 7.48
CA THR A 44 -0.42 11.91 8.67
C THR A 44 0.11 13.27 8.27
N SER A 45 -0.20 14.28 9.07
CA SER A 45 0.35 15.62 8.94
C SER A 45 1.35 15.91 10.07
N VAL A 46 2.16 16.93 9.87
CA VAL A 46 3.13 17.41 10.86
C VAL A 46 3.15 18.94 10.84
N LYS A 47 3.35 19.56 11.99
CA LYS A 47 3.65 21.01 12.04
C LYS A 47 5.16 21.21 11.90
N MET A 48 5.58 21.90 10.85
CA MET A 48 6.98 22.19 10.58
C MET A 48 7.11 23.67 10.20
N HIS A 49 8.07 24.38 10.82
CA HIS A 49 8.29 25.82 10.61
C HIS A 49 7.03 26.70 10.78
N GLY A 50 6.17 26.36 11.75
CA GLY A 50 4.92 27.09 12.00
C GLY A 50 3.77 26.77 11.02
N THR A 51 3.99 25.88 10.06
CA THR A 51 3.01 25.51 9.04
C THR A 51 2.66 24.04 9.14
N THR A 52 1.39 23.67 8.94
CA THR A 52 1.00 22.27 8.79
C THR A 52 1.41 21.78 7.40
N MET A 53 2.26 20.76 7.35
CA MET A 53 2.73 20.10 6.14
C MET A 53 2.39 18.61 6.17
N GLY A 54 2.44 17.98 4.99
CA GLY A 54 1.98 16.61 4.84
C GLY A 54 0.46 16.51 4.92
N GLY A 55 -0.04 15.34 5.34
CA GLY A 55 -1.42 14.95 5.11
C GLY A 55 -1.63 14.49 3.67
N SER A 56 -2.66 13.67 3.48
CA SER A 56 -3.12 13.21 2.18
C SER A 56 -4.55 12.70 2.34
N ASP A 57 -5.36 12.78 1.28
CA ASP A 57 -6.68 12.13 1.27
C ASP A 57 -6.57 10.60 1.09
N TYR A 58 -5.34 10.09 0.98
CA TYR A 58 -5.07 8.71 0.59
C TYR A 58 -4.37 7.93 1.69
N TYR A 59 -4.93 6.77 2.01
CA TYR A 59 -4.14 5.65 2.49
C TYR A 59 -3.30 5.09 1.34
N VAL A 60 -2.16 4.47 1.64
CA VAL A 60 -1.31 3.86 0.61
C VAL A 60 -1.04 2.41 0.98
N VAL A 61 -1.40 1.49 0.09
CA VAL A 61 -0.90 0.11 0.10
C VAL A 61 0.37 0.08 -0.74
N LEU A 62 1.51 0.04 -0.08
CA LEU A 62 2.83 0.19 -0.70
C LEU A 62 3.53 -1.17 -0.75
N THR A 63 3.89 -1.66 -1.93
CA THR A 63 4.64 -2.91 -2.08
C THR A 63 5.94 -2.71 -2.84
N TYR A 64 6.97 -3.44 -2.42
CA TYR A 64 8.30 -3.41 -2.99
C TYR A 64 8.59 -4.75 -3.65
N TRP A 65 9.14 -4.72 -4.87
CA TRP A 65 9.43 -5.91 -5.65
C TRP A 65 10.79 -5.80 -6.34
N GLU A 66 11.48 -6.92 -6.49
CA GLU A 66 12.78 -6.99 -7.18
C GLU A 66 12.69 -6.40 -8.60
N ASN A 67 11.62 -6.73 -9.31
CA ASN A 67 11.34 -6.29 -10.68
C ASN A 67 9.83 -6.34 -10.98
N GLU A 68 9.45 -5.74 -12.11
CA GLU A 68 8.06 -5.70 -12.60
C GLU A 68 7.47 -7.10 -12.82
N ALA A 69 8.24 -8.03 -13.39
CA ALA A 69 7.76 -9.38 -13.67
C ALA A 69 7.36 -10.14 -12.39
N ALA A 70 8.04 -9.92 -11.27
CA ALA A 70 7.66 -10.48 -9.97
C ALA A 70 6.30 -9.98 -9.49
N PHE A 71 6.07 -8.67 -9.60
CA PHE A 71 4.77 -8.08 -9.28
C PHE A 71 3.66 -8.62 -10.19
N LEU A 72 3.87 -8.67 -11.50
CA LEU A 72 2.86 -9.15 -12.45
C LEU A 72 2.47 -10.62 -12.16
N ARG A 73 3.44 -11.49 -11.93
CA ARG A 73 3.16 -12.89 -11.53
C ARG A 73 2.31 -12.98 -10.27
N TRP A 74 2.58 -12.13 -9.28
CA TRP A 74 1.74 -12.07 -8.09
C TRP A 74 0.31 -11.64 -8.43
N THR A 75 0.10 -10.62 -9.28
CA THR A 75 -1.25 -10.17 -9.66
C THR A 75 -2.09 -11.23 -10.38
N GLU A 76 -1.43 -12.20 -11.01
CA GLU A 76 -2.05 -13.34 -11.71
C GLU A 76 -2.28 -14.56 -10.79
N SER A 77 -1.82 -14.50 -9.54
CA SER A 77 -1.88 -15.62 -8.59
C SER A 77 -3.24 -15.78 -7.91
N ASP A 78 -3.50 -17.00 -7.40
CA ASP A 78 -4.66 -17.26 -6.56
C ASP A 78 -4.64 -16.46 -5.26
N ASP A 79 -3.48 -16.21 -4.66
CA ASP A 79 -3.35 -15.41 -3.45
C ASP A 79 -3.80 -13.98 -3.67
N PHE A 80 -3.46 -13.38 -4.82
CA PHE A 80 -3.96 -12.07 -5.20
C PHE A 80 -5.49 -12.09 -5.34
N ARG A 81 -6.03 -13.10 -6.02
CA ARG A 81 -7.48 -13.27 -6.15
C ARG A 81 -8.16 -13.40 -4.78
N VAL A 82 -7.60 -14.18 -3.86
CA VAL A 82 -8.11 -14.35 -2.48
C VAL A 82 -8.05 -13.03 -1.71
N ALA A 83 -6.92 -12.32 -1.75
CA ALA A 83 -6.75 -11.03 -1.09
C ALA A 83 -7.74 -9.94 -1.55
N HIS A 84 -8.26 -10.09 -2.78
CA HIS A 84 -9.21 -9.18 -3.43
C HIS A 84 -10.64 -9.75 -3.56
N ALA A 85 -10.89 -10.98 -3.12
CA ALA A 85 -12.19 -11.63 -3.24
C ALA A 85 -13.25 -10.99 -2.34
N ASN A 86 -12.87 -10.62 -1.12
CA ASN A 86 -13.75 -9.91 -0.20
C ASN A 86 -13.80 -8.43 -0.63
N ARG A 87 -14.83 -8.06 -1.40
CA ARG A 87 -15.01 -6.68 -1.85
C ARG A 87 -15.52 -5.81 -0.69
N PRO A 88 -14.81 -4.72 -0.36
CA PRO A 88 -15.30 -3.74 0.61
C PRO A 88 -16.60 -3.08 0.14
N PRO A 89 -17.43 -2.60 1.09
CA PRO A 89 -18.57 -1.76 0.77
C PRO A 89 -18.14 -0.54 -0.06
N LYS A 90 -18.96 -0.10 -1.01
CA LYS A 90 -18.61 1.03 -1.90
C LYS A 90 -18.46 2.33 -1.13
N GLU A 91 -19.31 2.52 -0.12
CA GLU A 91 -19.32 3.67 0.79
C GLU A 91 -18.05 3.79 1.63
N MET A 92 -17.22 2.74 1.72
CA MET A 92 -15.90 2.84 2.35
C MET A 92 -14.95 3.76 1.59
N PHE A 93 -15.21 4.03 0.30
CA PHE A 93 -14.32 4.80 -0.55
C PHE A 93 -14.95 6.12 -0.97
N ALA A 94 -14.18 7.20 -0.86
CA ALA A 94 -14.57 8.54 -1.30
C ALA A 94 -14.27 8.78 -2.79
N GLY A 95 -13.55 7.87 -3.44
CA GLY A 95 -13.14 8.00 -4.83
C GLY A 95 -12.49 6.72 -5.37
N PRO A 96 -12.12 6.71 -6.66
CA PRO A 96 -11.37 5.61 -7.25
C PRO A 96 -9.96 5.52 -6.65
N ASN A 97 -9.39 4.31 -6.68
CA ASN A 97 -7.99 4.13 -6.33
C ASN A 97 -7.08 4.76 -7.38
N VAL A 98 -5.95 5.30 -6.96
CA VAL A 98 -4.88 5.78 -7.84
C VAL A 98 -3.73 4.79 -7.78
N PHE A 99 -3.47 4.11 -8.89
CA PHE A 99 -2.38 3.16 -9.03
C PHE A 99 -1.14 3.85 -9.58
N GLU A 100 0.00 3.64 -8.93
CA GLU A 100 1.29 4.17 -9.35
C GLU A 100 2.35 3.07 -9.24
N MET A 101 3.28 3.04 -10.20
CA MET A 101 4.47 2.19 -10.18
C MET A 101 5.69 3.07 -10.42
N HIS A 102 6.73 2.87 -9.60
CA HIS A 102 7.95 3.65 -9.64
C HIS A 102 9.16 2.74 -9.65
N GLU A 103 10.18 3.10 -10.43
CA GLU A 103 11.52 2.52 -10.31
C GLU A 103 12.30 3.22 -9.21
N VAL A 104 13.02 2.45 -8.39
CA VAL A 104 13.88 3.01 -7.35
C VAL A 104 15.24 3.35 -7.93
N ILE A 105 15.48 4.65 -8.12
CA ILE A 105 16.75 5.17 -8.66
C ILE A 105 17.85 5.36 -7.61
N GLN A 106 17.48 5.47 -6.33
CA GLN A 106 18.42 5.66 -5.23
C GLN A 106 17.83 5.14 -3.92
N THR A 107 18.67 4.53 -3.07
CA THR A 107 18.30 4.14 -1.70
C THR A 107 19.39 4.55 -0.72
N ALA A 108 18.99 4.83 0.53
CA ALA A 108 19.89 4.97 1.67
C ALA A 108 19.20 4.33 2.88
N ALA A 109 19.90 3.42 3.56
CA ALA A 109 19.42 2.76 4.78
C ALA A 109 20.48 2.92 5.87
N LYS A 110 20.05 3.09 7.13
CA LYS A 110 20.97 2.98 8.26
C LYS A 110 21.45 1.53 8.34
N SER A 111 22.75 1.29 8.29
CA SER A 111 23.31 0.02 8.72
C SER A 111 22.96 -0.19 10.18
N HIS A 112 22.32 -1.32 10.51
CA HIS A 112 22.22 -1.73 11.91
C HIS A 112 23.64 -2.12 12.36
N ALA A 113 24.11 -1.49 13.43
CA ALA A 113 25.31 -1.90 14.16
C ALA A 113 24.94 -3.00 15.15
#